data_AF-A0A5N7MFN3-F1
#
_entry.id   AF-A0A5N7MFN3-F1
#
_cell.length_a   1.000
_cell.length_b   1.000
_cell.length_c   1.000
_cell.angle_alpha   90.00
_cell.angle_beta   90.00
_cell.angle_gamma   90.00
#
_symmetry.space_group_name_H-M   'P 1'
#
loop_
_entity.id
_entity.type
_entity.pdbx_description
1 polymer ?
#
loop_
_entity_poly.entity_id
_entity_poly.type
_entity_poly.pdbx_seq_one_letter_code
_entity_poly.pdbx_strand_id
1 'polypeptide(L)' 'MDYQVELVARAFYDAEYEDCLWDGEAEFIKQEFREYARNAINLLHDDIGVLLMALERATAEEHPERSRAAA' A
#
# COMPACT_ATOMS: atom_id res chain seq x y z
N MET A 1 -2.00 11.50 3.54
CA MET A 1 -2.45 10.26 4.21
C MET A 1 -3.96 10.27 4.42
N ASP A 2 -4.54 11.22 5.14
CA ASP A 2 -5.98 11.20 5.48
C ASP A 2 -6.93 11.09 4.28
N TYR A 3 -6.65 11.80 3.18
CA TYR A 3 -7.47 11.69 1.96
C TYR A 3 -7.42 10.29 1.31
N GLN A 4 -6.25 9.66 1.26
CA GLN A 4 -6.10 8.31 0.70
C GLN A 4 -6.76 7.26 1.59
N VAL A 5 -6.64 7.43 2.91
CA VAL A 5 -7.34 6.60 3.89
C VAL A 5 -8.85 6.68 3.67
N GLU A 6 -9.42 7.88 3.50
CA GLU A 6 -10.86 8.05 3.27
C GLU A 6 -11.33 7.39 1.96
N LEU A 7 -10.55 7.51 0.87
CA LEU A 7 -10.88 6.87 -0.40
C LEU A 7 -10.90 5.35 -0.30
N VAL A 8 -9.88 4.76 0.33
CA VAL A 8 -9.79 3.30 0.51
C VAL A 8 -10.86 2.81 1.48
N ALA A 9 -11.12 3.54 2.56
CA ALA A 9 -12.17 3.21 3.52
C ALA A 9 -13.55 3.18 2.86
N ARG A 10 -13.87 4.19 2.04
CA ARG A 10 -15.12 4.24 1.28
C ARG A 10 -15.21 3.11 0.27
N ALA A 11 -14.13 2.80 -0.44
CA ALA A 11 -14.11 1.67 -1.38
C ALA A 11 -14.33 0.32 -0.70
N PHE A 12 -13.78 0.12 0.50
CA PHE A 12 -14.01 -1.09 1.29
C PHE A 12 -15.46 -1.17 1.78
N TYR A 13 -16.00 -0.06 2.27
CA TYR A 13 -17.39 -0.01 2.71
C TYR A 13 -18.37 -0.25 1.56
N ASP A 14 -18.18 0.43 0.42
CA ASP A 14 -19.03 0.27 -0.78
C ASP A 14 -18.99 -1.17 -1.33
N ALA A 15 -17.87 -1.88 -1.16
CA ALA A 15 -17.74 -3.29 -1.55
C ALA A 15 -18.47 -4.25 -0.60
N GLU A 16 -18.66 -3.88 0.67
CA GLU A 16 -19.35 -4.69 1.68
C GLU A 16 -20.84 -4.36 1.74
N TYR A 17 -21.22 -3.11 1.48
CA TYR A 17 -22.58 -2.59 1.60
C TYR A 17 -23.02 -1.88 0.32
N GLU A 18 -23.66 -2.63 -0.57
CA GLU A 18 -24.07 -2.16 -1.91
C GLU A 18 -25.17 -1.08 -1.88
N ASP A 19 -26.03 -1.08 -0.84
CA ASP A 19 -27.20 -0.20 -0.72
C ASP A 19 -27.06 0.90 0.35
N CYS A 20 -25.96 0.93 1.10
CA CYS A 20 -25.77 1.90 2.18
C CYS A 20 -24.90 3.08 1.73
N LEU A 21 -25.23 4.28 2.20
CA LEU A 21 -24.48 5.49 1.83
C LEU A 21 -23.41 5.78 2.87
N TRP A 22 -22.14 5.70 2.45
CA TRP A 22 -20.98 6.09 3.27
C TRP A 22 -21.22 7.41 4.01
N ASP A 23 -21.69 8.46 3.32
CA ASP A 23 -21.82 9.78 3.92
C ASP A 23 -22.83 9.83 5.09
N GLY A 24 -23.84 8.95 5.08
CA GLY A 24 -24.87 8.84 6.12
C GLY A 24 -24.56 7.86 7.25
N GLU A 25 -23.46 7.10 7.14
CA GLU A 25 -23.15 6.03 8.09
C GLU A 25 -22.69 6.57 9.46
N ALA A 26 -22.87 5.76 10.50
CA ALA A 26 -22.42 6.07 11.85
C ALA A 26 -20.89 6.24 11.92
N GLU A 27 -20.44 7.24 12.66
CA GLU A 27 -19.01 7.61 12.73
C GLU A 27 -18.13 6.47 13.28
N PHE A 28 -18.67 5.61 14.16
CA PHE A 28 -17.92 4.47 14.69
C PHE A 28 -17.58 3.45 13.58
N ILE A 29 -18.53 3.20 12.67
CA ILE A 29 -18.32 2.32 11.51
C ILE A 29 -17.30 2.96 10.57
N LYS A 30 -17.43 4.25 10.29
CA LYS A 30 -16.45 4.97 9.45
C LYS A 30 -15.04 4.88 10.01
N GLN A 31 -14.87 4.98 11.33
CA GLN A 31 -13.57 4.84 11.97
C GLN A 31 -12.97 3.45 11.81
N GLU A 32 -13.78 2.41 11.91
CA GLU A 32 -13.36 1.02 11.68
C GLU A 32 -12.85 0.82 10.24
N PHE A 33 -13.61 1.26 9.23
CA PHE A 33 -13.17 1.17 7.83
C PHE A 33 -11.90 2.00 7.54
N ARG A 34 -11.74 3.16 8.20
CA ARG A 34 -10.50 3.95 8.11
C ARG A 34 -9.31 3.22 8.74
N GLU A 35 -9.52 2.45 9.79
CA GLU A 35 -8.47 1.61 10.37
C GLU A 35 -8.06 0.50 9.40
N TYR A 36 -9.01 -0.18 8.78
CA TYR A 36 -8.74 -1.16 7.72
C TYR A 36 -7.97 -0.55 6.55
N ALA A 37 -8.37 0.64 6.10
CA ALA A 37 -7.68 1.37 5.04
C ALA A 37 -6.23 1.73 5.42
N ARG A 38 -5.98 2.20 6.66
CA ARG A 38 -4.61 2.48 7.13
C ARG A 38 -3.76 1.22 7.14
N ASN A 39 -4.30 0.11 7.63
CA ASN A 39 -3.59 -1.16 7.69
C ASN A 39 -3.24 -1.67 6.29
N ALA A 40 -4.17 -1.59 5.34
CA ALA A 40 -3.93 -1.98 3.95
C ALA A 40 -2.86 -1.10 3.28
N ILE A 41 -2.91 0.22 3.48
CA ILE A 41 -1.91 1.15 2.94
C ILE A 41 -0.53 0.85 3.50
N ASN A 42 -0.43 0.60 4.81
CA ASN A 42 0.85 0.27 5.46
C ASN A 42 1.40 -1.06 4.95
N LEU A 43 0.57 -2.09 4.85
CA LEU A 43 0.99 -3.41 4.35
C LEU A 43 1.52 -3.31 2.91
N LEU A 44 0.81 -2.61 2.03
CA LEU A 44 1.25 -2.40 0.65
C LEU A 44 2.55 -1.58 0.57
N HIS A 45 2.74 -0.61 1.47
CA HIS A 45 3.98 0.15 1.54
C HIS A 45 5.16 -0.75 1.95
N ASP A 46 4.96 -1.59 2.95
CA ASP A 46 5.98 -2.54 3.43
C ASP A 46 6.34 -3.55 2.31
N ASP A 47 5.34 -4.10 1.62
CA ASP A 47 5.54 -5.05 0.52
C ASP A 47 6.26 -4.41 -0.68
N ILE A 48 5.89 -3.17 -1.06
CA ILE A 48 6.59 -2.42 -2.09
C ILE A 48 8.04 -2.14 -1.67
N GLY A 49 8.29 -1.83 -0.39
CA GLY A 49 9.63 -1.68 0.14
C GLY A 49 10.48 -2.93 -0.03
N VAL A 50 9.93 -4.11 0.27
CA VAL A 50 10.61 -5.40 0.07
C VAL A 50 10.93 -5.64 -1.41
N LEU A 51 9.98 -5.36 -2.32
CA LEU A 51 10.19 -5.52 -3.76
C LEU A 51 11.28 -4.59 -4.29
N LEU A 52 11.32 -3.33 -3.85
CA LEU A 52 12.35 -2.37 -4.24
C LEU A 52 13.74 -2.80 -3.77
N MET A 53 13.87 -3.27 -2.52
CA MET A 53 15.13 -3.80 -1.99
C MET A 53 15.61 -5.02 -2.79
N ALA A 54 14.69 -5.93 -3.15
CA ALA A 54 15.02 -7.09 -3.97
C ALA A 54 15.51 -6.67 -5.37
N LEU A 55 14.89 -5.66 -5.98
CA LEU A 55 15.28 -5.13 -7.28
C LEU A 55 16.66 -4.45 -7.23
N GLU A 56 16.91 -3.59 -6.24
CA GLU A 56 18.21 -2.94 -6.04
C GLU A 56 19.33 -3.97 -5.91
N ARG A 57 19.11 -5.01 -5.09
CA ARG A 57 20.06 -6.11 -4.94
C ARG A 57 20.32 -6.84 -6.25
N ALA A 58 19.28 -7.19 -7.01
CA ALA A 58 19.43 -7.85 -8.30
C ALA A 58 20.22 -7.01 -9.31
N THR A 59 19.96 -5.69 -9.38
CA THR A 59 20.71 -4.78 -10.26
C THR A 59 22.15 -4.54 -9.81
N ALA A 60 22.43 -4.61 -8.50
CA ALA A 60 23.78 -4.53 -7.96
C ALA A 60 24.61 -5.80 -8.23
N GLU A 61 23.97 -6.97 -8.20
CA GLU A 61 24.56 -8.27 -8.52
C GLU A 61 24.83 -8.45 -10.04
N GLU A 62 24.19 -7.67 -10.92
CA GLU A 62 24.48 -7.59 -12.36
C GLU A 62 25.74 -6.78 -12.71
N HIS A 63 26.29 -6.00 -11.76
CA HIS A 63 27.43 -5.11 -11.98
C HIS A 63 28.87 -5.60 -11.58
N PRO A 64 29.18 -6.89 -11.32
CA PRO A 64 30.54 -7.29 -10.92
C PRO A 64 31.55 -7.41 -12.08
N GLU A 65 31.13 -7.44 -13.35
CA GLU A 65 32.05 -7.72 -14.47
C GLU A 65 32.80 -6.50 -15.05
N ARG A 66 32.49 -5.25 -14.63
CA ARG A 66 33.21 -4.08 -15.17
C ARG A 66 34.55 -3.78 -14.48
N SER A 67 34.88 -4.50 -13.41
CA SER A 67 36.15 -4.33 -12.67
C SER A 67 37.28 -5.26 -13.10
N ARG A 68 37.07 -6.16 -14.08
CA ARG A 68 38.11 -7.09 -14.57
C ARG A 68 38.68 -6.76 -15.96
N ALA A 69 38.46 -5.55 -16.45
CA ALA A 69 39.07 -5.04 -17.69
C ALA A 69 40.05 -3.89 -17.39
N ALA A 70 41.02 -4.15 -16.50
CA ALA A 70 42.23 -3.36 -16.34
C ALA A 70 43.28 -4.26 -15.66
N ALA A 71 43.75 -5.27 -16.39
CA ALA A 71 44.94 -6.05 -16.06
C ALA A 71 45.94 -5.91 -17.20
#